data_AF-A0A932HKI9-F1
#
_entry.id   AF-A0A932HKI9-F1
#
_cell.length_a   1.000
_cell.length_b   1.000
_cell.length_c   1.000
_cell.angle_alpha   90.00
_cell.angle_beta   90.00
_cell.angle_gamma   90.00
#
_symmetry.space_group_name_H-M   'P 1'
#
loop_
_entity.id
_entity.type
_entity.pdbx_description
1 polymer ?
#
loop_
_entity_poly.entity_id
_entity_poly.type
_entity_poly.pdbx_seq_one_letter_code
_entity_poly.pdbx_strand_id
1 'polypeptide(L)' 'TVVSDKMQKTVVVEISRLVRHQAYDQRIRRKTRVKAHDGANTCREGDTVRVMETRPISKDKRWRVIEILKRAV' A
#
# COMPACT_ATOMS: atom_id res chain seq x y z
N THR A 1 -2.12 2.27 3.94
CA THR A 1 -2.09 1.43 5.17
C THR A 1 -1.83 0.00 4.78
N VAL A 2 -1.09 -0.75 5.60
CA VAL A 2 -0.88 -2.20 5.41
C VAL A 2 -2.17 -2.92 5.77
N VAL A 3 -2.71 -3.70 4.83
CA VAL A 3 -3.91 -4.52 5.00
C VAL A 3 -3.55 -5.95 5.38
N SER A 4 -2.46 -6.47 4.83
CA SER A 4 -2.01 -7.83 5.16
C SER A 4 -0.51 -8.00 5.06
N ASP A 5 0.04 -8.73 6.03
CA ASP A 5 1.45 -9.14 6.13
C ASP A 5 1.61 -10.68 6.13
N LYS A 6 0.60 -11.42 5.67
CA LYS A 6 0.64 -12.90 5.71
C LYS A 6 1.63 -13.54 4.73
N MET A 7 2.20 -12.77 3.81
CA MET A 7 3.08 -13.27 2.76
C MET A 7 4.54 -12.98 3.06
N GLN A 8 5.44 -13.90 2.72
CA GLN A 8 6.86 -13.67 2.92
C GLN A 8 7.40 -12.54 2.04
N LYS A 9 8.16 -11.62 2.65
CA LYS A 9 8.86 -10.50 2.01
C LYS A 9 7.93 -9.55 1.24
N THR A 10 6.63 -9.61 1.48
CA THR A 10 5.62 -8.95 0.66
C THR A 10 4.43 -8.54 1.48
N VAL A 11 4.07 -7.26 1.39
CA VAL A 11 2.91 -6.70 2.10
C VAL A 11 1.88 -6.18 1.12
N VAL A 12 0.60 -6.31 1.49
CA VAL A 12 -0.51 -5.72 0.74
C VAL A 12 -0.82 -4.35 1.33
N VAL A 13 -0.64 -3.31 0.54
CA VAL A 13 -0.87 -1.92 0.94
C VAL A 13 -2.13 -1.41 0.25
N GLU A 14 -3.04 -0.82 1.02
CA GLU A 14 -4.19 -0.08 0.50
C GLU A 14 -3.85 1.41 0.44
N ILE A 15 -4.00 1.96 -0.77
CA ILE A 15 -3.89 3.38 -1.09
C ILE A 15 -5.31 3.91 -1.22
N SER A 16 -5.69 4.84 -0.34
CA SER A 16 -6.95 5.54 -0.39
C SER A 16 -6.75 6.94 -0.99
N ARG A 17 -7.61 7.32 -1.95
CA ARG A 17 -7.63 8.65 -2.55
C ARG A 17 -9.06 9.18 -2.63
N LEU A 18 -9.23 10.48 -2.44
CA LEU A 18 -10.51 11.17 -2.67
C LEU A 18 -10.56 11.60 -4.14
N VAL A 19 -11.59 11.18 -4.85
CA VAL A 19 -11.81 11.51 -6.27
C VAL A 19 -13.21 12.13 -6.39
N ARG A 20 -13.35 13.18 -7.18
CA ARG A 20 -14.66 13.77 -7.49
C ARG A 20 -15.38 12.88 -8.50
N HIS A 21 -16.66 12.61 -8.26
CA HIS A 21 -17.51 11.96 -9.25
C HIS A 21 -17.68 12.87 -10.47
N GLN A 22 -17.42 12.37 -11.67
CA GLN A 22 -17.35 13.20 -12.88
C GLN A 22 -18.66 13.93 -13.19
N ALA A 23 -19.81 13.31 -12.91
CA ALA A 23 -21.12 13.89 -13.21
C ALA A 23 -21.77 14.68 -12.05
N TYR A 24 -21.40 14.37 -10.79
CA TYR A 24 -22.16 14.83 -9.62
C TYR A 24 -21.29 15.60 -8.62
N ASP A 25 -19.99 15.74 -8.90
CA ASP A 25 -19.01 16.44 -8.07
C ASP A 25 -18.87 16.00 -6.60
N GLN A 26 -19.61 14.97 -6.20
CA GLN A 26 -19.50 14.33 -4.90
C GLN A 26 -18.09 13.74 -4.72
N ARG A 27 -17.47 14.00 -3.56
CA ARG A 27 -16.16 13.44 -3.20
C ARG A 27 -16.32 11.99 -2.76
N ILE A 28 -15.84 11.04 -3.57
CA ILE A 28 -15.89 9.60 -3.31
C ILE A 28 -14.50 9.11 -2.91
N ARG A 29 -14.43 8.22 -1.92
CA ARG A 29 -13.19 7.51 -1.55
C ARG A 29 -12.98 6.32 -2.49
N ARG A 30 -11.89 6.33 -3.26
CA ARG A 30 -11.42 5.17 -4.03
C ARG A 30 -10.24 4.52 -3.32
N LYS A 31 -10.27 3.18 -3.25
CA LYS A 31 -9.23 2.36 -2.65
C LYS A 31 -8.57 1.51 -3.72
N THR A 32 -7.25 1.45 -3.73
CA THR A 32 -6.47 0.59 -4.62
C THR A 32 -5.48 -0.21 -3.78
N ARG A 33 -5.45 -1.52 -3.99
CA ARG A 33 -4.54 -2.42 -3.28
C ARG A 33 -3.35 -2.75 -4.17
N VAL A 34 -2.15 -2.64 -3.62
CA VAL A 34 -0.89 -2.93 -4.31
C VAL A 34 -0.01 -3.85 -3.45
N LYS A 35 0.79 -4.69 -4.11
CA LYS A 35 1.78 -5.54 -3.44
C LYS A 35 3.13 -4.83 -3.40
N ALA A 36 3.64 -4.59 -2.20
CA ALA A 36 4.92 -3.94 -1.97
C ALA A 36 5.99 -4.91 -1.44
N HIS A 37 7.24 -4.65 -1.80
CA HIS A 37 8.41 -5.38 -1.32
C HIS A 37 8.87 -4.86 0.02
N ASP A 38 8.94 -5.76 0.99
CA ASP A 38 9.64 -5.58 2.26
C ASP A 38 10.67 -6.71 2.38
N GLY A 39 11.96 -6.38 2.38
CA GLY A 39 13.02 -7.40 2.43
C GLY A 39 13.17 -8.03 3.82
N ALA A 40 12.77 -7.31 4.87
CA ALA A 40 13.04 -7.64 6.26
C ALA A 40 11.79 -8.03 7.06
N ASN A 41 10.60 -8.08 6.43
CA ASN A 41 9.30 -8.35 7.08
C ASN A 41 9.10 -7.49 8.33
N THR A 42 9.39 -6.20 8.21
CA THR A 42 9.36 -5.25 9.32
C THR A 42 7.99 -4.60 9.48
N CYS A 43 7.21 -4.53 8.41
CA CYS A 43 5.89 -3.91 8.41
C CYS A 43 4.85 -4.84 9.02
N ARG A 44 3.99 -4.31 9.89
CA ARG A 44 2.85 -5.04 10.47
C ARG A 44 1.53 -4.59 9.85
N GLU A 45 0.50 -5.40 10.02
CA GLU A 45 -0.88 -5.03 9.66
C GLU A 45 -1.30 -3.76 10.43
N GLY A 46 -1.89 -2.79 9.73
CA GLY A 46 -2.26 -1.48 10.31
C GLY A 46 -1.20 -0.38 10.19
N ASP A 47 0.04 -0.70 9.82
CA ASP A 47 1.09 0.31 9.67
C ASP A 47 0.79 1.30 8.53
N THR A 48 1.20 2.54 8.73
CA THR A 48 1.21 3.56 7.67
C THR A 48 2.60 3.62 7.06
N VAL A 49 2.70 3.17 5.81
CA VAL A 49 3.97 3.06 5.07
C VAL A 49 4.00 3.97 3.85
N ARG A 50 5.20 4.47 3.53
CA ARG A 50 5.51 5.15 2.27
C ARG A 50 6.06 4.14 1.29
N VAL A 51 5.47 4.08 0.09
CA VAL A 51 5.84 3.13 -0.96
C VAL A 51 6.36 3.87 -2.21
N MET A 52 7.33 3.25 -2.89
CA MET A 52 7.89 3.69 -4.16
C MET A 52 7.56 2.70 -5.26
N GLU A 53 7.37 3.20 -6.49
CA GLU A 53 7.38 2.34 -7.67
C GLU A 53 8.80 1.83 -7.94
N THR A 54 8.91 0.61 -8.44
CA THR A 54 10.20 -0.02 -8.76
C THR A 54 10.05 -0.93 -9.97
N ARG A 55 11.17 -1.49 -10.45
CA ARG A 55 11.14 -2.52 -11.50
C ARG A 55 10.25 -3.69 -11.04
N PRO A 56 9.62 -4.44 -11.94
CA PRO A 56 8.84 -5.62 -11.56
C PRO A 56 9.70 -6.59 -10.75
N ILE A 57 9.29 -6.90 -9.52
CA ILE A 57 9.95 -7.90 -8.65
C ILE A 57 9.24 -9.26 -8.82
N SER A 58 7.96 -9.23 -9.14
CA SER A 58 7.16 -10.38 -9.56
C SER A 58 6.07 -9.94 -10.54
N LYS A 59 5.16 -10.85 -10.92
CA LYS A 59 4.01 -10.55 -11.78
C LYS A 59 3.20 -9.33 -11.31
N ASP A 60 2.93 -9.26 -10.01
CA ASP A 60 2.05 -8.24 -9.41
C ASP A 60 2.80 -7.22 -8.54
N LYS A 61 4.06 -7.50 -8.19
CA LYS A 61 4.83 -6.75 -7.21
C LYS A 61 5.72 -5.72 -7.90
N ARG A 62 5.24 -4.48 -7.90
CA ARG A 62 5.88 -3.31 -8.55
C ARG A 62 6.20 -2.17 -7.60
N TRP A 63 5.98 -2.39 -6.31
CA TRP A 63 6.18 -1.39 -5.26
C TRP A 63 7.22 -1.87 -4.26
N ARG A 64 7.93 -0.95 -3.63
CA ARG A 64 8.85 -1.20 -2.50
C ARG A 64 8.48 -0.29 -1.34
N VAL A 65 8.59 -0.79 -0.12
CA VAL A 65 8.45 0.03 1.10
C VAL A 65 9.74 0.83 1.32
N ILE A 66 9.62 2.15 1.44
CA ILE A 66 10.76 3.04 1.78
C ILE A 66 10.83 3.22 3.29
N GLU A 67 9.70 3.59 3.89
CA GLU A 67 9.67 4.14 5.25
C GLU A 67 8.35 3.76 5.95
N ILE A 68 8.43 3.46 7.24
CA ILE A 68 7.27 3.26 8.12
C ILE A 68 7.01 4.58 8.84
N LEU A 69 5.96 5.30 8.45
CA LEU A 69 5.62 6.61 9.00
C LEU A 69 4.95 6.51 10.37
N LYS A 70 4.11 5.49 10.55
CA LYS A 70 3.40 5.25 11.82
C LYS A 70 3.22 3.76 12.01
N ARG A 71 3.66 3.25 13.17
CA ARG A 71 3.38 1.87 13.59
C ARG A 71 1.96 1.78 14.16
N ALA A 72 1.31 0.65 13.91
CA ALA A 72 0.07 0.29 14.57
C ALA A 72 0.29 0.23 16.09
N VAL A 73 -0.70 0.73 16.83
CA VAL A 73 -0.78 0.65 18.30
C VAL A 73 -1.31 -0.72 18.69
#